data_AF-A0A5J5ELR0-F1
#
_entry.id   AF-A0A5J5ELR0-F1
#
_cell.length_a   1.000
_cell.length_b   1.000
_cell.length_c   1.000
_cell.angle_alpha   90.00
_cell.angle_beta   90.00
_cell.angle_gamma   90.00
#
_symmetry.space_group_name_H-M   'P 1'
#
loop_
_entity.id
_entity.type
_entity.pdbx_description
1 polymer ?
#
loop_
_entity_poly.entity_id
_entity_poly.type
_entity_poly.pdbx_seq_one_letter_code
_entity_poly.pdbx_strand_id
1 'polypeptide(L)'
;MQIRMCVMLIGLRAVKRTGPTVALKCPRNAPVASLQEIESDNDSVWEVEDEEGEPPSRQCQPLRDWMFLFGQDDQRLPDAASKIKPDRDYARFMHIVHNSGMGKSRLIDEYALYTPEVVFTFRRGTQAAYPWGDVEITELLLSMSSEGDTHAMFVALLAGAVDGGDQVTSRAIVRRLVQKPNGPVAQSRRCFHAATAEGFATLRSEFRKQFCSESKDFACKAFDTLNDARWKAFDFKVDTRLFINTDTPSERMDAMRWHKVFRAILITPLSELVEALEALKTQRPKEEGAAFFFAFDELGTFVDSSNAGRVRALRQVMRTLIDMPVWTFGLSTQPSIEFLAPAATEDPSDKIVRGALRLVEPFYSFLLDVESARLRIDDKASRLAVPFDSFGGISHLVTCGRPLWLGFAQATADVVRSMVAEKLFCSNVYGPKDSQHVLAALRYRVGIQLCADESLAMKRTAIESHSR
;
A
#
# COMPACT_ATOMS: atom_id res chain seq x y z
N MET A 1 -29.23 -64.25 3.58
CA MET A 1 -30.42 -63.80 4.34
C MET A 1 -29.92 -62.93 5.48
N GLN A 2 -30.41 -61.69 5.52
CA GLN A 2 -30.42 -60.68 6.60
C GLN A 2 -29.60 -60.90 7.90
N ILE A 3 -29.01 -59.78 8.37
CA ILE A 3 -28.61 -59.40 9.76
C ILE A 3 -27.20 -59.84 10.19
N ARG A 4 -26.34 -59.07 10.88
CA ARG A 4 -26.07 -57.63 11.16
C ARG A 4 -24.72 -57.59 11.91
N MET A 5 -24.05 -56.44 11.82
CA MET A 5 -23.27 -55.73 12.87
C MET A 5 -21.88 -56.18 13.35
N CYS A 6 -20.97 -55.21 13.18
CA CYS A 6 -20.10 -54.56 14.18
C CYS A 6 -18.62 -54.93 14.29
N VAL A 7 -17.83 -53.98 13.76
CA VAL A 7 -16.68 -53.26 14.35
C VAL A 7 -15.44 -54.08 14.72
N MET A 8 -14.33 -53.76 14.04
CA MET A 8 -13.01 -53.85 14.65
C MET A 8 -12.12 -52.68 14.22
N LEU A 9 -11.59 -52.01 15.24
CA LEU A 9 -10.60 -50.93 15.21
C LEU A 9 -9.22 -51.42 14.74
N ILE A 10 -8.58 -50.66 13.85
CA ILE A 10 -7.11 -50.49 13.71
C ILE A 10 -6.96 -49.09 13.10
N GLY A 11 -6.20 -48.11 13.55
CA GLY A 11 -5.00 -48.06 14.38
C GLY A 11 -4.16 -46.92 13.79
N LEU A 12 -4.37 -45.69 14.25
CA LEU A 12 -3.65 -44.51 13.76
C LEU A 12 -2.17 -44.57 14.18
N ARG A 13 -1.28 -44.62 13.19
CA ARG A 13 0.14 -44.25 13.33
C ARG A 13 0.52 -43.38 12.14
N ALA A 14 0.71 -42.09 12.37
CA ALA A 14 1.40 -41.17 11.46
C ALA A 14 2.32 -40.30 12.33
N VAL A 15 3.59 -40.70 12.47
CA VAL A 15 4.75 -40.18 11.75
C VAL A 15 4.99 -38.70 12.06
N LYS A 16 5.90 -38.47 13.03
CA LYS A 16 6.59 -37.20 13.26
C LYS A 16 7.32 -36.78 11.98
N ARG A 17 6.91 -35.67 11.36
CA ARG A 17 7.75 -34.93 10.42
C ARG A 17 8.57 -33.90 11.19
N THR A 18 9.86 -34.20 11.37
CA THR A 18 10.89 -33.21 11.71
C THR A 18 11.37 -32.57 10.42
N GLY A 19 10.85 -31.38 10.10
CA GLY A 19 11.47 -30.49 9.11
C GLY A 19 12.46 -29.55 9.82
N PRO A 20 13.54 -29.09 9.15
CA PRO A 20 14.52 -28.23 9.78
C PRO A 20 13.95 -26.82 9.99
N THR A 21 13.91 -26.39 11.24
CA THR A 21 13.69 -24.99 11.61
C THR A 21 14.94 -24.21 11.21
N VAL A 22 14.88 -23.42 10.14
CA VAL A 22 15.91 -22.41 9.85
C VAL A 22 15.73 -21.28 10.87
N ALA A 23 16.48 -21.36 11.96
CA ALA A 23 16.65 -20.24 12.87
C ALA A 23 17.60 -19.23 12.21
N LEU A 24 17.11 -18.01 11.93
CA LEU A 24 17.97 -16.86 11.68
C LEU A 24 18.78 -16.60 12.95
N LYS A 25 20.01 -17.13 12.99
CA LYS A 25 20.99 -16.79 14.02
C LYS A 25 21.77 -15.56 13.54
N CYS A 26 21.62 -14.47 14.26
CA CYS A 26 22.53 -13.33 14.20
C CYS A 26 23.94 -13.80 14.66
N PRO A 27 25.04 -13.59 13.90
CA PRO A 27 26.29 -14.30 14.18
C PRO A 27 27.16 -13.57 15.21
N ARG A 28 27.50 -14.29 16.29
CA ARG A 28 28.82 -14.17 16.95
C ARG A 28 29.36 -15.57 17.29
N ASN A 29 30.54 -15.86 16.73
CA ASN A 29 31.53 -16.92 17.03
C ASN A 29 31.28 -18.37 16.54
N ALA A 30 32.25 -18.88 15.76
CA ALA A 30 32.45 -20.21 15.14
C ALA A 30 32.94 -21.29 16.17
N PRO A 31 33.28 -22.59 15.84
CA PRO A 31 33.48 -23.23 14.51
C PRO A 31 33.02 -24.73 14.31
N VAL A 32 32.96 -25.10 13.00
CA VAL A 32 33.30 -26.35 12.25
C VAL A 32 33.09 -27.78 12.83
N ALA A 33 32.33 -28.62 12.09
CA ALA A 33 32.55 -30.08 11.85
C ALA A 33 31.64 -30.57 10.70
N SER A 34 32.18 -30.89 9.51
CA SER A 34 32.47 -32.22 8.91
C SER A 34 31.28 -33.06 8.37
N LEU A 35 31.40 -33.38 7.07
CA LEU A 35 30.52 -34.14 6.16
C LEU A 35 30.24 -35.59 6.55
N GLN A 36 29.11 -36.13 6.06
CA GLN A 36 29.04 -37.52 5.55
C GLN A 36 27.93 -37.66 4.48
N GLU A 37 28.32 -38.32 3.38
CA GLU A 37 27.54 -38.70 2.20
C GLU A 37 26.59 -39.87 2.50
N ILE A 38 25.43 -39.94 1.84
CA ILE A 38 24.79 -41.22 1.44
C ILE A 38 24.04 -41.01 0.11
N GLU A 39 24.45 -41.78 -0.89
CA GLU A 39 23.78 -42.04 -2.19
C GLU A 39 22.51 -42.88 -2.01
N SER A 40 21.52 -42.74 -2.89
CA SER A 40 21.05 -43.85 -3.76
C SER A 40 19.69 -43.59 -4.42
N ASP A 41 19.70 -43.94 -5.71
CA ASP A 41 18.65 -44.19 -6.69
C ASP A 41 17.31 -44.77 -6.19
N ASN A 42 16.19 -44.36 -6.81
CA ASN A 42 15.56 -45.22 -7.82
C ASN A 42 14.31 -44.59 -8.46
N ASP A 43 14.25 -44.79 -9.77
CA ASP A 43 13.11 -44.63 -10.65
C ASP A 43 11.92 -45.53 -10.25
N SER A 44 10.69 -45.03 -10.41
CA SER A 44 9.63 -45.82 -11.05
C SER A 44 8.45 -44.94 -11.47
N VAL A 45 8.16 -45.08 -12.76
CA VAL A 45 7.03 -44.57 -13.53
C VAL A 45 5.76 -45.30 -13.10
N TRP A 46 4.67 -44.55 -12.92
CA TRP A 46 3.31 -45.08 -12.99
C TRP A 46 2.44 -44.07 -13.74
N GLU A 47 2.00 -44.47 -14.93
CA GLU A 47 0.90 -43.85 -15.66
C GLU A 47 -0.41 -44.19 -14.95
N VAL A 48 -1.26 -43.17 -14.75
CA VAL A 48 -2.64 -43.33 -14.28
C VAL A 48 -3.54 -42.73 -15.34
N GLU A 49 -4.49 -43.54 -15.78
CA GLU A 49 -5.48 -43.29 -16.81
C GLU A 49 -6.44 -42.15 -16.41
N ASP A 50 -6.78 -41.31 -17.40
CA ASP A 50 -7.67 -40.17 -17.29
C ASP A 50 -9.13 -40.62 -17.05
N GLU A 51 -9.69 -40.33 -15.87
CA GLU A 51 -11.14 -40.29 -15.66
C GLU A 51 -11.68 -38.90 -16.03
N GLU A 52 -12.68 -38.87 -16.92
CA GLU A 52 -13.39 -37.67 -17.37
C GLU A 52 -14.04 -36.92 -16.19
N GLY A 53 -13.33 -35.91 -15.68
CA GLY A 53 -13.83 -34.99 -14.67
C GLY A 53 -14.70 -33.88 -15.29
N GLU A 54 -15.84 -33.59 -14.64
CA GLU A 54 -16.65 -32.40 -14.91
C GLU A 54 -15.80 -31.12 -15.04
N PRO A 55 -16.17 -30.17 -15.91
CA PRO A 55 -15.39 -28.95 -16.10
C PRO A 55 -15.24 -28.22 -14.76
N PRO A 56 -14.02 -27.89 -14.32
CA PRO A 56 -13.81 -27.25 -13.04
C PRO A 56 -14.62 -25.96 -13.00
N SER A 57 -15.43 -25.80 -11.96
CA SER A 57 -15.97 -24.49 -11.59
C SER A 57 -14.84 -23.47 -11.70
N ARG A 58 -15.04 -22.44 -12.54
CA ARG A 58 -14.01 -21.47 -12.91
C ARG A 58 -13.43 -20.82 -11.65
N GLN A 59 -12.38 -21.41 -11.11
CA GLN A 59 -11.53 -20.79 -10.10
C GLN A 59 -10.99 -19.52 -10.75
N CYS A 60 -11.21 -18.39 -10.09
CA CYS A 60 -10.61 -17.12 -10.46
C CYS A 60 -9.12 -17.33 -10.73
N GLN A 61 -8.70 -17.21 -11.99
CA GLN A 61 -7.29 -17.25 -12.35
C GLN A 61 -6.54 -16.12 -11.62
N PRO A 62 -5.30 -16.36 -11.18
CA PRO A 62 -4.55 -15.42 -10.36
C PRO A 62 -4.21 -14.13 -11.13
N LEU A 63 -4.10 -13.02 -10.40
CA LEU A 63 -3.81 -11.64 -10.83
C LEU A 63 -2.60 -11.40 -11.76
N ARG A 64 -1.90 -12.43 -12.27
CA ARG A 64 -0.91 -12.24 -13.33
C ARG A 64 -1.50 -11.41 -14.48
N ASP A 65 -2.75 -11.66 -14.85
CA ASP A 65 -3.41 -10.96 -15.96
C ASP A 65 -3.86 -9.53 -15.65
N TRP A 66 -4.03 -9.17 -14.37
CA TRP A 66 -4.30 -7.79 -13.96
C TRP A 66 -3.09 -6.91 -14.24
N MET A 67 -1.88 -7.45 -14.04
CA MET A 67 -0.64 -6.78 -14.38
C MET A 67 -0.42 -6.65 -15.91
N PHE A 68 -1.10 -7.47 -16.72
CA PHE A 68 -1.10 -7.42 -18.19
C PHE A 68 -2.13 -6.45 -18.80
N LEU A 69 -3.19 -6.10 -18.07
CA LEU A 69 -4.24 -5.18 -18.56
C LEU A 69 -3.93 -3.70 -18.30
N PHE A 70 -2.81 -3.38 -17.64
CA PHE A 70 -2.23 -2.03 -17.57
C PHE A 70 -1.54 -1.67 -18.90
N GLY A 71 -2.31 -1.62 -19.98
CA GLY A 71 -1.86 -1.21 -21.31
C GLY A 71 -0.98 -2.24 -22.01
N GLN A 72 -1.31 -2.53 -23.28
CA GLN A 72 -0.40 -3.24 -24.18
C GLN A 72 0.86 -2.40 -24.53
N ASP A 73 0.98 -1.18 -23.99
CA ASP A 73 2.15 -0.32 -24.10
C ASP A 73 2.88 -0.21 -22.75
N ASP A 74 3.80 -1.15 -22.50
CA ASP A 74 5.10 -0.96 -21.84
C ASP A 74 5.21 -0.47 -20.37
N GLN A 75 4.13 -0.45 -19.58
CA GLN A 75 4.16 -0.05 -18.16
C GLN A 75 3.77 -1.17 -17.19
N ARG A 76 4.61 -2.21 -17.09
CA ARG A 76 4.60 -3.07 -15.90
C ARG A 76 5.23 -2.30 -14.73
N LEU A 77 4.57 -2.26 -13.57
CA LEU A 77 5.19 -1.84 -12.30
C LEU A 77 6.57 -2.53 -12.04
N PRO A 78 6.76 -3.82 -12.35
CA PRO A 78 8.09 -4.44 -12.28
C PRO A 78 9.10 -3.93 -13.33
N ASP A 79 8.66 -3.57 -14.55
CA ASP A 79 9.56 -2.93 -15.55
C ASP A 79 9.91 -1.50 -15.14
N ALA A 80 9.06 -0.82 -14.36
CA ALA A 80 9.40 0.47 -13.79
C ALA A 80 10.55 0.38 -12.77
N ALA A 81 10.70 -0.75 -12.06
CA ALA A 81 11.78 -0.97 -11.09
C ALA A 81 13.16 -1.08 -11.75
N SER A 82 13.25 -1.68 -12.94
CA SER A 82 14.48 -1.73 -13.74
C SER A 82 14.76 -0.42 -14.49
N LYS A 83 13.73 0.40 -14.74
CA LYS A 83 13.84 1.73 -15.36
C LYS A 83 14.27 2.85 -14.39
N ILE A 84 14.27 2.62 -13.06
CA ILE A 84 14.76 3.62 -12.10
C ILE A 84 16.29 3.69 -12.11
N LYS A 85 16.78 4.91 -12.24
CA LYS A 85 18.19 5.29 -12.29
C LYS A 85 18.48 6.23 -11.12
N PRO A 86 19.27 5.84 -10.11
CA PRO A 86 19.51 6.66 -8.90
C PRO A 86 20.08 8.06 -9.18
N ASP A 87 20.79 8.20 -10.30
CA ASP A 87 21.37 9.42 -10.85
C ASP A 87 20.37 10.32 -11.59
N ARG A 88 19.19 9.78 -11.96
CA ARG A 88 18.16 10.49 -12.74
C ARG A 88 16.87 10.68 -11.96
N ASP A 89 16.45 9.68 -11.19
CA ASP A 89 15.16 9.66 -10.51
C ASP A 89 15.33 10.13 -9.05
N TYR A 90 14.43 11.02 -8.62
CA TYR A 90 14.52 11.64 -7.29
C TYR A 90 14.42 10.57 -6.19
N ALA A 91 13.33 9.83 -6.11
CA ALA A 91 13.17 8.72 -5.17
C ALA A 91 12.43 7.58 -5.86
N ARG A 92 12.50 6.36 -5.31
CA ARG A 92 11.61 5.25 -5.64
C ARG A 92 10.22 5.47 -5.04
N PHE A 93 9.64 6.64 -5.30
CA PHE A 93 8.40 7.11 -4.68
C PHE A 93 7.36 7.33 -5.76
N MET A 94 6.32 6.49 -5.79
CA MET A 94 5.19 6.62 -6.71
C MET A 94 3.95 7.12 -5.97
N HIS A 95 3.38 8.22 -6.44
CA HIS A 95 2.09 8.67 -5.95
C HIS A 95 0.97 7.92 -6.68
N ILE A 96 -0.01 7.41 -5.94
CA ILE A 96 -1.22 6.79 -6.48
C ILE A 96 -2.40 7.66 -6.07
N VAL A 97 -2.86 8.50 -7.00
CA VAL A 97 -3.89 9.52 -6.71
C VAL A 97 -5.19 9.11 -7.40
N HIS A 98 -6.23 8.84 -6.61
CA HIS A 98 -7.53 8.49 -7.16
C HIS A 98 -8.64 8.62 -6.11
N ASN A 99 -9.89 8.79 -6.55
CA ASN A 99 -11.05 8.89 -5.67
C ASN A 99 -11.17 7.72 -4.66
N SER A 100 -11.88 7.97 -3.56
CA SER A 100 -12.20 6.94 -2.56
C SER A 100 -13.00 5.78 -3.17
N GLY A 101 -12.72 4.55 -2.75
CA GLY A 101 -13.40 3.34 -3.22
C GLY A 101 -12.95 2.78 -4.58
N MET A 102 -11.89 3.34 -5.16
CA MET A 102 -11.39 2.96 -6.50
C MET A 102 -10.35 1.84 -6.48
N GLY A 103 -10.14 1.21 -5.32
CA GLY A 103 -9.26 0.05 -5.20
C GLY A 103 -7.78 0.38 -5.01
N LYS A 104 -7.40 1.61 -4.64
CA LYS A 104 -6.00 1.96 -4.35
C LYS A 104 -5.38 1.07 -3.28
N SER A 105 -6.01 1.00 -2.09
CA SER A 105 -5.53 0.16 -1.00
C SER A 105 -5.60 -1.33 -1.38
N ARG A 106 -6.58 -1.72 -2.21
CA ARG A 106 -6.66 -3.08 -2.74
C ARG A 106 -5.51 -3.41 -3.70
N LEU A 107 -5.09 -2.49 -4.55
CA LEU A 107 -3.91 -2.66 -5.41
C LEU A 107 -2.67 -2.94 -4.55
N ILE A 108 -2.52 -2.21 -3.45
CA ILE A 108 -1.43 -2.43 -2.50
C ILE A 108 -1.55 -3.80 -1.83
N ASP A 109 -2.73 -4.19 -1.33
CA ASP A 109 -2.96 -5.51 -0.74
C ASP A 109 -2.63 -6.66 -1.73
N GLU A 110 -2.95 -6.47 -3.01
CA GLU A 110 -2.64 -7.44 -4.06
C GLU A 110 -1.14 -7.48 -4.39
N TYR A 111 -0.49 -6.32 -4.44
CA TYR A 111 0.96 -6.24 -4.63
C TYR A 111 1.72 -6.86 -3.45
N ALA A 112 1.16 -6.75 -2.23
CA ALA A 112 1.68 -7.36 -1.01
C ALA A 112 1.73 -8.89 -1.03
N LEU A 113 0.93 -9.53 -1.91
CA LEU A 113 0.97 -10.98 -2.10
C LEU A 113 2.29 -11.45 -2.72
N TYR A 114 2.95 -10.57 -3.46
CA TYR A 114 4.18 -10.86 -4.19
C TYR A 114 5.40 -10.23 -3.52
N THR A 115 5.22 -9.07 -2.89
CA THR A 115 6.30 -8.29 -2.29
C THR A 115 6.01 -7.96 -0.82
N PRO A 116 6.95 -8.18 0.10
CA PRO A 116 6.87 -7.72 1.49
C PRO A 116 6.58 -6.23 1.62
N GLU A 117 5.78 -5.88 2.62
CA GLU A 117 5.33 -4.50 2.78
C GLU A 117 5.27 -4.03 4.24
N VAL A 118 5.34 -2.71 4.40
CA VAL A 118 4.81 -1.99 5.56
C VAL A 118 3.84 -0.93 5.05
N VAL A 119 2.59 -1.03 5.47
CA VAL A 119 1.56 -0.02 5.17
C VAL A 119 1.29 0.83 6.41
N PHE A 120 1.14 2.13 6.24
CA PHE A 120 0.56 3.07 7.20
C PHE A 120 -0.69 3.72 6.60
N THR A 121 -1.77 3.83 7.36
CA THR A 121 -3.01 4.48 6.92
C THR A 121 -3.23 5.75 7.74
N PHE A 122 -3.03 6.91 7.13
CA PHE A 122 -3.07 8.19 7.84
C PHE A 122 -4.47 8.80 7.86
N ARG A 123 -5.18 8.63 8.98
CA ARG A 123 -6.49 9.25 9.20
C ARG A 123 -6.50 10.06 10.48
N ARG A 124 -7.13 11.24 10.43
CA ARG A 124 -7.41 12.05 11.62
C ARG A 124 -8.53 11.39 12.43
N GLY A 125 -8.55 11.60 13.75
CA GLY A 125 -9.50 10.96 14.68
C GLY A 125 -10.97 10.97 14.25
N THR A 126 -11.41 11.99 13.51
CA THR A 126 -12.80 12.12 13.01
C THR A 126 -13.10 11.43 11.67
N GLN A 127 -12.08 10.96 10.93
CA GLN A 127 -12.26 10.41 9.58
C GLN A 127 -12.66 8.92 9.60
N ALA A 128 -13.95 8.66 9.47
CA ALA A 128 -14.53 7.32 9.40
C ALA A 128 -14.42 6.72 7.99
N ALA A 129 -13.41 5.89 7.72
CA ALA A 129 -13.34 5.14 6.47
C ALA A 129 -12.44 3.90 6.57
N TYR A 130 -12.60 3.00 5.60
CA TYR A 130 -11.77 1.79 5.43
C TYR A 130 -10.65 2.06 4.40
N PRO A 131 -9.40 1.57 4.62
CA PRO A 131 -8.94 0.81 5.79
C PRO A 131 -8.90 1.67 7.07
N TRP A 132 -8.93 1.01 8.23
CA TRP A 132 -8.89 1.66 9.54
C TRP A 132 -7.57 2.44 9.71
N GLY A 133 -7.65 3.66 10.22
CA GLY A 133 -6.48 4.53 10.38
C GLY A 133 -5.54 4.10 11.51
N ASP A 134 -4.26 4.40 11.34
CA ASP A 134 -3.24 4.33 12.39
C ASP A 134 -3.19 5.69 13.11
N VAL A 135 -4.23 5.95 13.90
CA VAL A 135 -4.49 7.26 14.52
C VAL A 135 -3.29 7.69 15.37
N GLU A 136 -2.73 6.79 16.16
CA GLU A 136 -1.60 7.07 17.04
C GLU A 136 -0.31 7.45 16.31
N ILE A 137 -0.11 6.95 15.08
CA ILE A 137 1.02 7.32 14.21
C ILE A 137 0.73 8.64 13.51
N THR A 138 -0.52 8.82 13.07
CA THR A 138 -0.98 10.04 12.39
C THR A 138 -0.85 11.25 13.33
N GLU A 139 -1.31 11.12 14.57
CA GLU A 139 -1.21 12.16 15.61
C GLU A 139 0.25 12.46 15.97
N LEU A 140 1.11 11.44 16.06
CA LEU A 140 2.53 11.63 16.31
C LEU A 140 3.16 12.51 15.22
N LEU A 141 2.93 12.20 13.94
CA LEU A 141 3.48 12.97 12.81
C LEU A 141 2.87 14.37 12.70
N LEU A 142 1.58 14.52 13.03
CA LEU A 142 0.91 15.82 13.07
C LEU A 142 1.42 16.70 14.23
N SER A 143 1.88 16.11 15.33
CA SER A 143 2.42 16.86 16.47
C SER A 143 3.78 17.52 16.20
N MET A 144 4.47 17.13 15.12
CA MET A 144 5.73 17.74 14.73
C MET A 144 5.51 19.15 14.20
N SER A 145 6.23 20.11 14.79
CA SER A 145 6.06 21.55 14.53
C SER A 145 7.00 22.09 13.45
N SER A 146 8.13 21.44 13.22
CA SER A 146 9.12 21.82 12.19
C SER A 146 9.31 20.74 11.13
N GLU A 147 9.79 21.14 9.95
CA GLU A 147 10.16 20.21 8.87
C GLU A 147 11.29 19.26 9.31
N GLY A 148 12.27 19.78 10.06
CA GLY A 148 13.39 18.99 10.60
C GLY A 148 12.95 17.92 11.60
N ASP A 149 12.04 18.27 12.53
CA ASP A 149 11.44 17.31 13.46
C ASP A 149 10.60 16.28 12.70
N THR A 150 9.81 16.73 11.71
CA THR A 150 9.02 15.82 10.88
C THR A 150 9.91 14.82 10.13
N HIS A 151 11.04 15.29 9.61
CA HIS A 151 12.03 14.45 8.94
C HIS A 151 12.61 13.41 9.89
N ALA A 152 13.12 13.83 11.05
CA ALA A 152 13.63 12.93 12.09
C ALA A 152 12.58 11.90 12.53
N MET A 153 11.33 12.33 12.68
CA MET A 153 10.23 11.45 13.08
C MET A 153 9.89 10.43 12.00
N PHE A 154 9.91 10.79 10.71
CA PHE A 154 9.76 9.80 9.65
C PHE A 154 10.89 8.78 9.66
N VAL A 155 12.14 9.21 9.83
CA VAL A 155 13.26 8.27 9.99
C VAL A 155 13.03 7.31 11.14
N ALA A 156 12.68 7.84 12.31
CA ALA A 156 12.45 7.07 13.53
C ALA A 156 11.29 6.09 13.37
N LEU A 157 10.21 6.51 12.70
CA LEU A 157 9.03 5.69 12.41
C LEU A 157 9.35 4.54 11.47
N LEU A 158 10.07 4.80 10.37
CA LEU A 158 10.47 3.75 9.42
C LEU A 158 11.41 2.75 10.09
N ALA A 159 12.33 3.24 10.91
CA ALA A 159 13.20 2.39 11.69
C ALA A 159 12.41 1.52 12.67
N GLY A 160 11.44 2.10 13.38
CA GLY A 160 10.55 1.32 14.25
C GLY A 160 9.71 0.29 13.49
N ALA A 161 9.33 0.57 12.25
CA ALA A 161 8.60 -0.39 11.42
C ALA A 161 9.46 -1.56 10.94
N VAL A 162 10.76 -1.32 10.72
CA VAL A 162 11.74 -2.31 10.27
C VAL A 162 12.29 -3.12 11.45
N ASP A 163 12.69 -2.43 12.52
CA ASP A 163 13.43 -2.96 13.67
C ASP A 163 12.54 -3.29 14.88
N GLY A 164 11.43 -2.57 15.07
CA GLY A 164 10.56 -2.66 16.24
C GLY A 164 9.87 -4.00 16.46
N GLY A 165 10.18 -5.03 15.67
CA GLY A 165 9.68 -6.38 15.83
C GLY A 165 10.72 -7.44 15.52
N ASP A 166 11.80 -7.51 16.31
CA ASP A 166 12.82 -8.58 16.28
C ASP A 166 12.21 -10.00 16.40
N GLN A 167 10.92 -10.13 16.73
CA GLN A 167 10.16 -11.38 16.59
C GLN A 167 8.79 -11.29 15.92
N VAL A 168 8.12 -10.15 15.88
CA VAL A 168 6.72 -10.09 15.43
C VAL A 168 6.64 -9.67 13.96
N THR A 169 7.29 -8.56 13.58
CA THR A 169 7.27 -8.02 12.22
C THR A 169 8.05 -8.90 11.25
N SER A 170 9.30 -9.24 11.56
CA SER A 170 10.11 -10.11 10.72
C SER A 170 9.49 -11.50 10.55
N ARG A 171 8.92 -12.07 11.62
CA ARG A 171 8.19 -13.36 11.51
C ARG A 171 6.88 -13.22 10.76
N ALA A 172 6.14 -12.11 10.88
CA ALA A 172 4.89 -11.92 10.15
C ALA A 172 5.14 -11.73 8.66
N ILE A 173 6.15 -10.93 8.29
CA ILE A 173 6.60 -10.72 6.91
C ILE A 173 7.06 -12.06 6.32
N VAL A 174 7.96 -12.78 7.01
CA VAL A 174 8.45 -14.09 6.55
C VAL A 174 7.32 -15.12 6.50
N ARG A 175 6.41 -15.15 7.47
CA ARG A 175 5.24 -16.06 7.45
C ARG A 175 4.33 -15.79 6.26
N ARG A 176 4.04 -14.52 5.94
CA ARG A 176 3.24 -14.16 4.75
C ARG A 176 3.93 -14.57 3.44
N LEU A 177 5.25 -14.49 3.38
CA LEU A 177 6.01 -14.95 2.21
C LEU A 177 6.00 -16.46 2.04
N VAL A 178 6.16 -17.21 3.14
CA VAL A 178 6.22 -18.68 3.13
C VAL A 178 4.84 -19.29 2.96
N GLN A 179 3.81 -18.69 3.57
CA GLN A 179 2.44 -19.14 3.49
C GLN A 179 1.72 -18.28 2.45
N LYS A 180 1.59 -18.79 1.21
CA LYS A 180 0.61 -18.22 0.27
C LYS A 180 -0.73 -18.12 1.03
N PRO A 181 -1.41 -16.97 1.05
CA PRO A 181 -2.69 -16.86 1.72
C PRO A 181 -3.65 -17.84 1.05
N ASN A 182 -3.90 -18.96 1.74
CA ASN A 182 -4.85 -19.97 1.31
C ASN A 182 -6.25 -19.47 1.67
N GLY A 183 -6.75 -18.54 0.88
CA GLY A 183 -8.13 -18.10 0.93
C GLY A 183 -8.31 -16.62 0.57
N PRO A 184 -9.50 -16.24 0.04
CA PRO A 184 -9.86 -14.84 -0.11
C PRO A 184 -9.79 -14.18 1.27
N VAL A 185 -9.05 -13.07 1.37
CA VAL A 185 -9.03 -12.23 2.57
C VAL A 185 -10.49 -11.89 2.92
N ALA A 186 -11.02 -12.54 3.94
CA ALA A 186 -12.38 -12.33 4.40
C ALA A 186 -12.45 -10.91 4.97
N GLN A 187 -12.83 -9.95 4.12
CA GLN A 187 -13.12 -8.59 4.56
C GLN A 187 -14.16 -8.67 5.66
N SER A 188 -13.86 -8.05 6.81
CA SER A 188 -14.82 -7.88 7.89
C SER A 188 -15.95 -6.96 7.40
N ARG A 189 -16.99 -7.56 6.82
CA ARG A 189 -18.12 -6.91 6.14
C ARG A 189 -19.12 -6.20 7.08
N ARG A 190 -18.84 -6.03 8.38
CA ARG A 190 -19.93 -5.84 9.37
C ARG A 190 -19.88 -4.64 10.31
N CYS A 191 -18.96 -3.69 10.19
CA CYS A 191 -18.98 -2.52 11.08
C CYS A 191 -18.78 -1.23 10.30
N PHE A 192 -19.87 -0.58 9.87
CA PHE A 192 -19.86 0.83 9.42
C PHE A 192 -20.48 1.78 10.46
N HIS A 193 -20.81 1.29 11.67
CA HIS A 193 -21.53 2.07 12.68
C HIS A 193 -20.62 2.81 13.69
N ALA A 194 -19.31 2.61 13.67
CA ALA A 194 -18.41 3.45 14.46
C ALA A 194 -18.25 4.80 13.75
N ALA A 195 -18.51 5.92 14.43
CA ALA A 195 -18.58 7.23 13.78
C ALA A 195 -17.21 7.94 13.62
N THR A 196 -16.11 7.37 14.14
CA THR A 196 -14.80 8.03 14.21
C THR A 196 -13.66 7.08 13.86
N ALA A 197 -12.53 7.62 13.37
CA ALA A 197 -11.31 6.86 13.11
C ALA A 197 -10.78 6.19 14.39
N GLU A 198 -10.89 6.84 15.54
CA GLU A 198 -10.55 6.27 16.85
C GLU A 198 -11.43 5.06 17.19
N GLY A 199 -12.74 5.17 16.96
CA GLY A 199 -13.66 4.04 17.11
C GLY A 199 -13.28 2.88 16.20
N PHE A 200 -12.91 3.16 14.96
CA PHE A 200 -12.44 2.16 14.00
C PHE A 200 -11.06 1.60 14.31
N ALA A 201 -10.17 2.36 14.94
CA ALA A 201 -8.85 1.91 15.36
C ALA A 201 -8.97 0.75 16.37
N THR A 202 -10.06 0.70 17.16
CA THR A 202 -10.37 -0.42 18.06
C THR A 202 -10.73 -1.71 17.31
N LEU A 203 -11.19 -1.61 16.05
CA LEU A 203 -11.55 -2.72 15.18
C LEU A 203 -10.36 -3.28 14.38
N ARG A 204 -9.16 -2.69 14.52
CA ARG A 204 -7.92 -3.26 14.01
C ARG A 204 -7.62 -4.58 14.72
N SER A 205 -6.98 -5.51 14.01
CA SER A 205 -6.47 -6.74 14.63
C SER A 205 -5.51 -6.41 15.78
N GLU A 206 -5.45 -7.24 16.81
CA GLU A 206 -4.49 -7.08 17.92
C GLU A 206 -3.05 -6.98 17.43
N PHE A 207 -2.69 -7.77 16.41
CA PHE A 207 -1.39 -7.66 15.74
C PHE A 207 -1.10 -6.24 15.24
N ARG A 208 -2.07 -5.61 14.58
CA ARG A 208 -1.90 -4.25 14.03
C ARG A 208 -1.81 -3.21 15.13
N LYS A 209 -2.62 -3.32 16.18
CA LYS A 209 -2.54 -2.43 17.36
C LYS A 209 -1.16 -2.52 18.00
N GLN A 210 -0.66 -3.74 18.21
CA GLN A 210 0.67 -3.99 18.75
C GLN A 210 1.76 -3.41 17.84
N PHE A 211 1.72 -3.71 16.54
CA PHE A 211 2.68 -3.17 15.56
C PHE A 211 2.76 -1.65 15.59
N CYS A 212 1.63 -0.94 15.58
CA CYS A 212 1.62 0.51 15.61
C CYS A 212 2.09 1.07 16.95
N SER A 213 1.73 0.44 18.08
CA SER A 213 2.23 0.82 19.40
C SER A 213 3.74 0.67 19.50
N GLU A 214 4.28 -0.49 19.10
CA GLU A 214 5.73 -0.77 19.12
C GLU A 214 6.50 0.17 18.19
N SER A 215 5.98 0.41 16.99
CA SER A 215 6.57 1.35 16.03
C SER A 215 6.59 2.78 16.60
N LYS A 216 5.50 3.22 17.24
CA LYS A 216 5.40 4.52 17.91
C LYS A 216 6.41 4.64 19.05
N ASP A 217 6.46 3.66 19.93
CA ASP A 217 7.34 3.67 21.10
C ASP A 217 8.81 3.68 20.70
N PHE A 218 9.17 2.90 19.66
CA PHE A 218 10.50 2.95 19.07
C PHE A 218 10.76 4.32 18.46
N ALA A 219 9.83 4.84 17.65
CA ALA A 219 9.98 6.12 16.97
C ALA A 219 10.22 7.26 17.97
N CYS A 220 9.50 7.32 19.09
CA CYS A 220 9.72 8.33 20.12
C CYS A 220 11.15 8.26 20.71
N LYS A 221 11.64 7.05 21.05
CA LYS A 221 13.00 6.85 21.60
C LYS A 221 14.10 7.18 20.59
N ALA A 222 13.91 6.72 19.34
CA ALA A 222 14.83 7.00 18.25
C ALA A 222 14.80 8.47 17.85
N PHE A 223 13.65 9.12 17.93
CA PHE A 223 13.52 10.56 17.71
C PHE A 223 14.35 11.35 18.72
N ASP A 224 14.35 11.02 20.01
CA ASP A 224 15.20 11.70 20.99
C ASP A 224 16.70 11.57 20.65
N THR A 225 17.10 10.40 20.12
CA THR A 225 18.48 10.15 19.68
C THR A 225 18.82 10.92 18.41
N LEU A 226 17.86 10.99 17.47
CA LEU A 226 18.00 11.74 16.23
C LEU A 226 17.91 13.24 16.48
N ASN A 227 17.15 13.72 17.47
CA ASN A 227 16.94 15.15 17.71
C ASN A 227 18.09 15.81 18.51
N ASP A 228 19.19 15.09 18.71
CA ASP A 228 20.44 15.64 19.26
C ASP A 228 20.98 16.77 18.36
N ALA A 229 21.76 17.66 18.97
CA ALA A 229 22.33 18.85 18.36
C ALA A 229 23.09 18.58 17.05
N ARG A 230 23.56 17.35 16.78
CA ARG A 230 24.24 16.98 15.53
C ARG A 230 23.30 16.85 14.33
N TRP A 231 22.08 16.41 14.56
CA TRP A 231 21.05 16.38 13.53
C TRP A 231 20.47 17.76 13.29
N LYS A 232 20.30 18.53 14.36
CA LYS A 232 20.03 19.97 14.25
C LYS A 232 21.21 20.73 13.66
N ALA A 233 22.45 20.27 13.78
CA ALA A 233 23.60 20.87 13.08
C ALA A 233 23.63 20.48 11.59
N PHE A 234 22.92 19.42 11.22
CA PHE A 234 22.46 19.18 9.85
C PHE A 234 21.31 20.14 9.45
N ASP A 235 20.96 21.14 10.29
CA ASP A 235 19.87 22.08 10.04
C ASP A 235 19.95 22.55 8.60
N PHE A 236 18.83 22.35 7.92
CA PHE A 236 18.59 22.78 6.56
C PHE A 236 18.65 24.31 6.39
N LYS A 237 18.99 25.06 7.45
CA LYS A 237 18.99 26.54 7.47
C LYS A 237 20.32 27.23 7.80
N VAL A 238 21.32 26.67 8.49
CA VAL A 238 22.46 27.50 8.96
C VAL A 238 23.77 26.72 9.06
N ASP A 239 24.60 26.80 8.01
CA ASP A 239 25.90 27.51 8.02
C ASP A 239 26.60 27.22 6.67
N THR A 240 26.63 28.22 5.80
CA THR A 240 27.29 28.18 4.50
C THR A 240 28.81 28.26 4.60
N ARG A 241 29.38 28.45 5.80
CA ARG A 241 30.81 28.73 5.96
C ARG A 241 31.70 27.52 6.25
N LEU A 242 31.13 26.37 6.65
CA LEU A 242 31.93 25.16 6.96
C LEU A 242 31.90 24.08 5.87
N PHE A 243 31.04 24.21 4.86
CA PHE A 243 31.00 23.36 3.67
C PHE A 243 31.15 24.22 2.42
N ILE A 244 32.37 24.72 2.20
CA ILE A 244 32.68 25.72 1.14
C ILE A 244 32.68 25.10 -0.29
N ASN A 245 32.45 23.79 -0.47
CA ASN A 245 32.52 23.17 -1.81
C ASN A 245 31.38 22.20 -2.16
N THR A 246 30.25 22.20 -1.43
CA THR A 246 29.04 21.46 -1.87
C THR A 246 27.94 22.48 -2.10
N ASP A 247 27.75 22.85 -3.36
CA ASP A 247 27.09 24.10 -3.79
C ASP A 247 25.56 24.09 -3.65
N THR A 248 24.91 23.03 -3.14
CA THR A 248 23.44 23.01 -3.00
C THR A 248 22.89 22.33 -1.74
N PRO A 249 21.79 22.85 -1.12
CA PRO A 249 21.08 22.20 0.01
C PRO A 249 20.69 20.74 -0.25
N SER A 250 20.48 20.37 -1.52
CA SER A 250 20.11 19.01 -1.90
C SER A 250 21.26 18.00 -1.79
N GLU A 251 22.53 18.42 -1.90
CA GLU A 251 23.68 17.55 -1.65
C GLU A 251 23.82 17.22 -0.17
N ARG A 252 23.51 18.19 0.71
CA ARG A 252 23.48 17.96 2.17
C ARG A 252 22.44 16.91 2.55
N MET A 253 21.29 16.90 1.87
CA MET A 253 20.26 15.88 2.09
C MET A 253 20.74 14.46 1.77
N ASP A 254 21.36 14.30 0.59
CA ASP A 254 21.92 13.00 0.18
C ASP A 254 23.06 12.58 1.13
N ALA A 255 23.77 13.53 1.75
CA ALA A 255 24.80 13.23 2.73
C ALA A 255 24.26 12.62 4.03
N MET A 256 22.97 12.81 4.35
CA MET A 256 22.35 12.24 5.54
C MET A 256 22.40 10.71 5.54
N ARG A 257 22.36 10.06 4.36
CA ARG A 257 22.52 8.60 4.25
C ARG A 257 23.83 8.09 4.83
N TRP A 258 24.83 8.97 4.98
CA TRP A 258 26.13 8.65 5.58
C TRP A 258 26.21 8.98 7.07
N HIS A 259 25.22 9.65 7.65
CA HIS A 259 25.22 10.01 9.06
C HIS A 259 25.19 8.73 9.92
N LYS A 260 26.11 8.60 10.89
CA LYS A 260 26.31 7.38 11.68
C LYS A 260 25.03 6.92 12.39
N VAL A 261 24.28 7.85 12.99
CA VAL A 261 23.03 7.54 13.71
C VAL A 261 21.94 7.11 12.74
N PHE A 262 21.81 7.80 11.61
CA PHE A 262 20.83 7.47 10.57
C PHE A 262 21.09 6.06 10.01
N ARG A 263 22.38 5.75 9.79
CA ARG A 263 22.78 4.43 9.32
C ARG A 263 22.47 3.33 10.32
N ALA A 264 22.84 3.55 11.58
CA ALA A 264 22.63 2.57 12.64
C ALA A 264 21.14 2.30 12.90
N ILE A 265 20.30 3.33 12.83
CA ILE A 265 18.87 3.23 13.18
C ILE A 265 18.03 2.73 12.00
N LEU A 266 18.27 3.17 10.77
CA LEU A 266 17.42 2.85 9.62
C LEU A 266 18.13 2.08 8.51
N ILE A 267 19.25 2.62 7.99
CA ILE A 267 19.88 2.07 6.76
C ILE A 267 20.37 0.64 6.99
N THR A 268 21.11 0.38 8.06
CA THR A 268 21.67 -0.95 8.32
C THR A 268 20.57 -1.98 8.56
N PRO A 269 19.59 -1.77 9.47
CA PRO A 269 18.50 -2.73 9.67
C PRO A 269 17.68 -2.98 8.40
N LEU A 270 17.41 -1.93 7.62
CA LEU A 270 16.66 -2.06 6.36
C LEU A 270 17.45 -2.81 5.29
N SER A 271 18.77 -2.55 5.17
CA SER A 271 19.67 -3.31 4.29
C SER A 271 19.67 -4.79 4.65
N GLU A 272 19.83 -5.12 5.93
CA GLU A 272 19.83 -6.51 6.41
C GLU A 272 18.49 -7.20 6.12
N LEU A 273 17.37 -6.51 6.34
CA LEU A 273 16.05 -7.01 5.97
C LEU A 273 15.93 -7.27 4.46
N VAL A 274 16.31 -6.30 3.64
CA VAL A 274 16.26 -6.41 2.17
C VAL A 274 17.13 -7.56 1.67
N GLU A 275 18.35 -7.70 2.17
CA GLU A 275 19.26 -8.80 1.82
C GLU A 275 18.65 -10.16 2.21
N ALA A 276 18.04 -10.26 3.39
CA ALA A 276 17.35 -11.47 3.80
C ALA A 276 16.14 -11.79 2.89
N LEU A 277 15.37 -10.79 2.48
CA LEU A 277 14.23 -10.94 1.57
C LEU A 277 14.67 -11.37 0.16
N GLU A 278 15.73 -10.77 -0.36
CA GLU A 278 16.31 -11.15 -1.66
C GLU A 278 16.89 -12.58 -1.63
N ALA A 279 17.55 -12.97 -0.52
CA ALA A 279 18.01 -14.34 -0.35
C ALA A 279 16.85 -15.35 -0.40
N LEU A 280 15.67 -15.02 0.18
CA LEU A 280 14.47 -15.85 0.07
C LEU A 280 13.89 -15.88 -1.35
N LYS A 281 14.02 -14.80 -2.13
CA LYS A 281 13.56 -14.75 -3.53
C LYS A 281 14.37 -15.60 -4.49
N THR A 282 15.67 -15.81 -4.25
CA THR A 282 16.51 -16.66 -5.13
C THR A 282 15.99 -18.09 -5.31
N GLN A 283 15.07 -18.53 -4.44
CA GLN A 283 14.36 -19.82 -4.53
C GLN A 283 13.14 -19.79 -5.47
N ARG A 284 12.78 -18.62 -6.02
CA ARG A 284 11.68 -18.41 -6.97
C ARG A 284 12.25 -18.02 -8.34
N PRO A 285 11.56 -18.34 -9.46
CA PRO A 285 11.98 -17.89 -10.78
C PRO A 285 12.13 -16.36 -10.81
N LYS A 286 13.16 -15.86 -11.50
CA LYS A 286 13.58 -14.44 -11.59
C LYS A 286 12.41 -13.51 -11.93
N GLU A 287 11.67 -13.06 -10.93
CA GLU A 287 10.78 -11.92 -11.05
C GLU A 287 11.58 -10.69 -10.62
N GLU A 288 11.99 -9.88 -11.60
CA GLU A 288 12.59 -8.57 -11.37
C GLU A 288 11.55 -7.69 -10.66
N GLY A 289 11.77 -7.39 -9.38
CA GLY A 289 10.80 -6.66 -8.57
C GLY A 289 11.40 -6.16 -7.26
N ALA A 290 10.72 -5.19 -6.65
CA ALA A 290 11.10 -4.61 -5.36
C ALA A 290 11.36 -5.69 -4.31
N ALA A 291 12.41 -5.57 -3.49
CA ALA A 291 12.64 -6.47 -2.35
C ALA A 291 11.57 -6.28 -1.28
N PHE A 292 11.15 -5.03 -1.12
CA PHE A 292 10.34 -4.54 -0.03
C PHE A 292 9.68 -3.23 -0.47
N PHE A 293 8.53 -2.88 0.12
CA PHE A 293 7.96 -1.54 -0.07
C PHE A 293 7.29 -0.96 1.16
N PHE A 294 7.25 0.37 1.21
CA PHE A 294 6.41 1.14 2.11
C PHE A 294 5.18 1.64 1.36
N ALA A 295 4.01 1.62 2.00
CA ALA A 295 2.82 2.28 1.49
C ALA A 295 2.25 3.23 2.53
N PHE A 296 1.87 4.42 2.10
CA PHE A 296 1.31 5.48 2.92
C PHE A 296 -0.07 5.81 2.37
N ASP A 297 -1.09 5.17 2.93
CA ASP A 297 -2.48 5.42 2.58
C ASP A 297 -3.00 6.69 3.23
N GLU A 298 -3.89 7.38 2.52
CA GLU A 298 -4.45 8.68 2.90
C GLU A 298 -3.36 9.74 3.20
N LEU A 299 -2.28 9.75 2.41
CA LEU A 299 -1.16 10.69 2.55
C LEU A 299 -1.60 12.16 2.44
N GLY A 300 -2.72 12.42 1.76
CA GLY A 300 -3.37 13.75 1.72
C GLY A 300 -3.74 14.30 3.11
N THR A 301 -3.84 13.46 4.15
CA THR A 301 -4.07 13.91 5.54
C THR A 301 -3.00 14.89 6.05
N PHE A 302 -1.78 14.82 5.49
CA PHE A 302 -0.69 15.74 5.81
C PHE A 302 -0.62 16.98 4.92
N VAL A 303 -1.43 17.03 3.86
CA VAL A 303 -1.51 18.18 2.97
C VAL A 303 -2.60 19.10 3.50
N ASP A 304 -2.22 20.05 4.34
CA ASP A 304 -3.01 21.26 4.55
C ASP A 304 -2.36 22.43 3.80
N SER A 305 -3.14 23.48 3.51
CA SER A 305 -2.68 24.67 2.76
C SER A 305 -1.48 25.38 3.41
N SER A 306 -1.14 25.03 4.64
CA SER A 306 -0.04 25.60 5.42
C SER A 306 1.20 24.70 5.54
N ASN A 307 1.12 23.40 5.20
CA ASN A 307 2.12 22.44 5.65
C ASN A 307 2.37 21.26 4.69
N ALA A 308 2.67 21.56 3.43
CA ALA A 308 3.25 20.59 2.48
C ALA A 308 4.62 20.03 2.94
N GLY A 309 5.23 20.64 3.97
CA GLY A 309 6.53 20.25 4.52
C GLY A 309 6.60 18.80 4.98
N ARG A 310 5.49 18.20 5.41
CA ARG A 310 5.49 16.79 5.87
C ARG A 310 5.65 15.78 4.74
N VAL A 311 4.91 15.96 3.64
CA VAL A 311 5.05 15.09 2.45
C VAL A 311 6.43 15.27 1.83
N ARG A 312 6.92 16.51 1.80
CA ARG A 312 8.29 16.83 1.39
C ARG A 312 9.32 16.09 2.26
N ALA A 313 9.20 16.17 3.59
CA ALA A 313 10.09 15.48 4.51
C ALA A 313 10.07 13.96 4.28
N LEU A 314 8.90 13.36 4.07
CA LEU A 314 8.80 11.94 3.73
C LEU A 314 9.53 11.62 2.41
N ARG A 315 9.29 12.38 1.33
CA ARG A 315 9.96 12.20 0.03
C ARG A 315 11.48 12.31 0.15
N GLN A 316 11.95 13.23 0.98
CA GLN A 316 13.35 13.44 1.29
C GLN A 316 13.98 12.27 2.04
N VAL A 317 13.30 11.71 3.05
CA VAL A 317 13.76 10.48 3.70
C VAL A 317 13.85 9.34 2.68
N MET A 318 12.84 9.18 1.82
CA MET A 318 12.84 8.13 0.80
C MET A 318 13.93 8.31 -0.27
N ARG A 319 14.32 9.55 -0.60
CA ARG A 319 15.47 9.83 -1.46
C ARG A 319 16.75 9.19 -0.92
N THR A 320 16.96 9.21 0.39
CA THR A 320 18.16 8.62 1.00
C THR A 320 18.23 7.10 0.86
N LEU A 321 17.11 6.45 0.50
CA LEU A 321 17.00 5.01 0.29
C LEU A 321 17.08 4.62 -1.20
N ILE A 322 17.40 5.55 -2.11
CA ILE A 322 17.36 5.33 -3.57
C ILE A 322 18.19 4.13 -4.05
N ASP A 323 19.32 3.86 -3.38
CA ASP A 323 20.25 2.79 -3.73
C ASP A 323 19.75 1.40 -3.29
N MET A 324 18.70 1.35 -2.46
CA MET A 324 18.08 0.10 -2.04
C MET A 324 16.92 -0.26 -2.98
N PRO A 325 16.62 -1.56 -3.17
CA PRO A 325 15.44 -2.03 -3.90
C PRO A 325 14.14 -1.87 -3.08
N VAL A 326 13.99 -0.72 -2.40
CA VAL A 326 12.84 -0.37 -1.57
C VAL A 326 11.98 0.62 -2.34
N TRP A 327 10.72 0.24 -2.57
CA TRP A 327 9.74 1.12 -3.19
C TRP A 327 8.87 1.82 -2.15
N THR A 328 8.34 2.98 -2.51
CA THR A 328 7.40 3.73 -1.70
C THR A 328 6.18 4.12 -2.51
N PHE A 329 4.99 3.84 -1.99
CA PHE A 329 3.73 4.26 -2.56
C PHE A 329 3.04 5.28 -1.67
N GLY A 330 2.75 6.47 -2.19
CA GLY A 330 1.92 7.46 -1.51
C GLY A 330 0.51 7.47 -2.09
N LEU A 331 -0.46 6.92 -1.37
CA LEU A 331 -1.85 6.85 -1.84
C LEU A 331 -2.61 8.06 -1.28
N SER A 332 -3.40 8.70 -2.12
CA SER A 332 -4.26 9.80 -1.68
C SER A 332 -5.59 9.79 -2.40
N THR A 333 -6.64 10.15 -1.66
CA THR A 333 -7.97 10.48 -2.18
C THR A 333 -8.13 11.95 -2.51
N GLN A 334 -7.26 12.81 -1.96
CA GLN A 334 -7.43 14.25 -2.07
C GLN A 334 -6.96 14.78 -3.43
N PRO A 335 -7.65 15.81 -3.96
CA PRO A 335 -7.34 16.44 -5.25
C PRO A 335 -6.07 17.30 -5.24
N SER A 336 -5.38 17.38 -4.10
CA SER A 336 -4.14 18.13 -3.88
C SER A 336 -2.92 17.49 -4.57
N ILE A 337 -3.08 17.08 -5.83
CA ILE A 337 -2.01 16.51 -6.65
C ILE A 337 -0.83 17.46 -6.75
N GLU A 338 -1.08 18.77 -6.75
CA GLU A 338 -0.06 19.82 -6.74
C GLU A 338 0.91 19.73 -5.55
N PHE A 339 0.49 19.15 -4.42
CA PHE A 339 1.36 18.99 -3.25
C PHE A 339 2.02 17.62 -3.17
N LEU A 340 1.38 16.59 -3.74
CA LEU A 340 1.90 15.23 -3.77
C LEU A 340 2.91 15.07 -4.91
N ALA A 341 2.48 15.43 -6.11
CA ALA A 341 3.25 15.40 -7.35
C ALA A 341 3.19 16.79 -8.02
N PRO A 342 3.88 17.81 -7.44
CA PRO A 342 3.97 19.14 -8.04
C PRO A 342 4.54 19.08 -9.46
N ALA A 343 4.21 20.08 -10.28
CA ALA A 343 4.93 20.31 -11.52
C ALA A 343 6.42 20.50 -11.22
N ALA A 344 7.30 20.11 -12.15
CA ALA A 344 8.75 20.21 -11.92
C ALA A 344 9.20 21.64 -11.58
N THR A 345 8.53 22.66 -12.13
CA THR A 345 8.77 24.09 -11.87
C THR A 345 8.32 24.56 -10.48
N GLU A 346 7.45 23.81 -9.83
CA GLU A 346 6.86 24.10 -8.51
C GLU A 346 7.40 23.17 -7.43
N ASP A 347 8.27 22.21 -7.79
CA ASP A 347 8.83 21.26 -6.83
C ASP A 347 9.80 21.96 -5.87
N PRO A 348 9.74 21.67 -4.56
CA PRO A 348 10.61 22.28 -3.58
C PRO A 348 12.08 21.84 -3.68
N SER A 349 12.43 20.90 -4.56
CA SER A 349 13.80 20.49 -4.83
C SER A 349 14.39 21.22 -6.04
N ASP A 350 15.44 22.00 -5.79
CA ASP A 350 16.24 22.64 -6.86
C ASP A 350 16.74 21.64 -7.92
N LYS A 351 17.01 20.38 -7.54
CA LYS A 351 17.45 19.34 -8.48
C LYS A 351 16.35 18.98 -9.48
N ILE A 352 15.09 19.01 -9.06
CA ILE A 352 13.95 18.76 -9.93
C ILE A 352 13.68 19.98 -10.81
N VAL A 353 13.65 21.18 -10.21
CA VAL A 353 13.43 22.44 -10.94
C VAL A 353 14.48 22.66 -12.03
N ARG A 354 15.75 22.33 -11.77
CA ARG A 354 16.86 22.43 -12.74
C ARG A 354 16.92 21.25 -13.72
N GLY A 355 16.06 20.24 -13.57
CA GLY A 355 16.05 19.04 -14.41
C GLY A 355 17.22 18.07 -14.18
N ALA A 356 17.98 18.23 -13.09
CA ALA A 356 19.05 17.30 -12.72
C ALA A 356 18.50 15.96 -12.23
N LEU A 357 17.34 15.99 -11.57
CA LEU A 357 16.55 14.81 -11.21
C LEU A 357 15.12 14.97 -11.71
N ARG A 358 14.40 13.87 -11.83
CA ARG A 358 12.97 13.87 -12.18
C ARG A 358 12.16 13.08 -11.15
N LEU A 359 10.88 13.44 -11.03
CA LEU A 359 9.93 12.66 -10.25
C LEU A 359 9.51 11.40 -11.00
N VAL A 360 9.18 10.35 -10.26
CA VAL A 360 8.41 9.24 -10.82
C VAL A 360 7.00 9.78 -11.08
N GLU A 361 6.50 9.52 -12.27
CA GLU A 361 5.18 10.00 -12.69
C GLU A 361 4.09 9.45 -11.74
N PRO A 362 3.15 10.29 -11.26
CA PRO A 362 2.06 9.81 -10.44
C PRO A 362 1.17 8.88 -11.26
N PHE A 363 0.72 7.80 -10.62
CA PHE A 363 -0.28 6.92 -11.18
C PHE A 363 -1.68 7.47 -10.85
N TYR A 364 -2.39 7.94 -11.88
CA TYR A 364 -3.71 8.56 -11.74
C TYR A 364 -4.84 7.80 -12.46
N SER A 365 -4.53 6.70 -13.15
CA SER A 365 -5.51 5.97 -13.96
C SER A 365 -5.73 4.56 -13.43
N PHE A 366 -6.78 4.37 -12.65
CA PHE A 366 -7.38 3.05 -12.52
C PHE A 366 -8.40 2.92 -13.64
N LEU A 367 -8.22 1.95 -14.53
CA LEU A 367 -9.29 1.57 -15.42
C LEU A 367 -10.49 1.17 -14.55
N LEU A 368 -11.54 1.97 -14.58
CA LEU A 368 -12.71 1.84 -13.70
C LEU A 368 -13.45 0.50 -13.90
N ASP A 369 -13.11 -0.22 -14.95
CA ASP A 369 -13.88 -1.28 -15.57
C ASP A 369 -12.94 -2.39 -16.11
N VAL A 370 -11.81 -2.70 -15.46
CA VAL A 370 -10.88 -3.77 -15.94
C VAL A 370 -11.61 -5.08 -16.19
N GLU A 371 -12.39 -5.55 -15.22
CA GLU A 371 -13.17 -6.79 -15.39
C GLU A 371 -14.27 -6.62 -16.43
N SER A 372 -14.92 -5.45 -16.51
CA SER A 372 -15.90 -5.18 -17.56
C SER A 372 -15.27 -5.17 -18.96
N ALA A 373 -14.05 -4.65 -19.11
CA ALA A 373 -13.26 -4.70 -20.34
C ALA A 373 -12.86 -6.14 -20.68
N ARG A 374 -12.36 -6.89 -19.71
CA ARG A 374 -12.03 -8.32 -19.87
C ARG A 374 -13.25 -9.14 -20.28
N LEU A 375 -14.38 -8.96 -19.58
CA LEU A 375 -15.65 -9.61 -19.89
C LEU A 375 -16.21 -9.23 -21.26
N ARG A 376 -15.94 -8.00 -21.75
CA ARG A 376 -16.28 -7.60 -23.13
C ARG A 376 -15.41 -8.28 -24.18
N ILE A 377 -14.19 -8.68 -23.84
CA ILE A 377 -13.30 -9.44 -24.71
C ILE A 377 -13.72 -10.92 -24.69
N ASP A 378 -13.87 -11.49 -23.49
CA ASP A 378 -14.11 -12.92 -23.29
C ASP A 378 -15.55 -13.36 -23.63
N ASP A 379 -16.54 -12.50 -23.39
CA ASP A 379 -17.97 -12.84 -23.47
C ASP A 379 -18.85 -11.64 -23.88
N LYS A 380 -18.48 -11.02 -25.00
CA LYS A 380 -19.17 -9.82 -25.53
C LYS A 380 -20.68 -10.03 -25.71
N ALA A 381 -21.07 -11.18 -26.24
CA ALA A 381 -22.46 -11.46 -26.60
C ALA A 381 -23.36 -11.50 -25.36
N SER A 382 -22.98 -12.23 -24.32
CA SER A 382 -23.78 -12.30 -23.09
C SER A 382 -23.82 -10.95 -22.37
N ARG A 383 -22.75 -10.16 -22.45
CA ARG A 383 -22.70 -8.82 -21.84
C ARG A 383 -23.60 -7.82 -22.55
N LEU A 384 -23.71 -7.87 -23.88
CA LEU A 384 -24.63 -7.03 -24.65
C LEU A 384 -26.09 -7.50 -24.53
N ALA A 385 -26.32 -8.77 -24.16
CA ALA A 385 -27.65 -9.31 -23.92
C ALA A 385 -28.26 -8.91 -22.56
N VAL A 386 -27.47 -8.30 -21.66
CA VAL A 386 -27.97 -7.83 -20.36
C VAL A 386 -29.00 -6.72 -20.58
N PRO A 387 -30.24 -6.87 -20.08
CA PRO A 387 -31.25 -5.83 -20.18
C PRO A 387 -30.81 -4.51 -19.53
N PHE A 388 -31.24 -3.38 -20.11
CA PHE A 388 -30.82 -2.06 -19.65
C PHE A 388 -31.22 -1.77 -18.19
N ASP A 389 -32.39 -2.25 -17.75
CA ASP A 389 -32.86 -2.11 -16.37
C ASP A 389 -32.00 -2.89 -15.35
N SER A 390 -31.35 -3.96 -15.79
CA SER A 390 -30.47 -4.81 -15.00
C SER A 390 -29.05 -4.26 -14.92
N PHE A 391 -28.66 -3.40 -15.87
CA PHE A 391 -27.32 -2.82 -15.95
C PHE A 391 -26.99 -1.94 -14.73
N GLY A 392 -27.98 -1.23 -14.20
CA GLY A 392 -27.84 -0.41 -12.98
C GLY A 392 -27.93 -1.20 -11.67
N GLY A 393 -28.21 -2.50 -11.73
CA GLY A 393 -28.36 -3.35 -10.55
C GLY A 393 -27.04 -3.59 -9.85
N ILE A 394 -27.06 -3.64 -8.50
CA ILE A 394 -25.87 -3.94 -7.68
C ILE A 394 -25.21 -5.24 -8.15
N SER A 395 -26.01 -6.28 -8.44
CA SER A 395 -25.51 -7.56 -8.94
C SER A 395 -24.66 -7.41 -10.21
N HIS A 396 -25.10 -6.59 -11.17
CA HIS A 396 -24.34 -6.33 -12.40
C HIS A 396 -23.09 -5.49 -12.11
N LEU A 397 -23.22 -4.42 -11.32
CA LEU A 397 -22.12 -3.53 -10.97
C LEU A 397 -20.97 -4.24 -10.23
N VAL A 398 -21.28 -5.28 -9.44
CA VAL A 398 -20.30 -6.17 -8.82
C VAL A 398 -19.48 -6.91 -9.88
N THR A 399 -20.11 -7.35 -10.97
CA THR A 399 -19.40 -8.08 -12.05
C THR A 399 -18.43 -7.20 -12.83
N CYS A 400 -18.57 -5.87 -12.77
CA CYS A 400 -17.64 -4.94 -13.40
C CYS A 400 -16.30 -4.82 -12.64
N GLY A 401 -16.13 -5.53 -11.52
CA GLY A 401 -14.86 -5.62 -10.80
C GLY A 401 -14.57 -4.46 -9.85
N ARG A 402 -15.56 -3.61 -9.54
CA ARG A 402 -15.36 -2.48 -8.62
C ARG A 402 -15.43 -2.94 -7.16
N PRO A 403 -14.36 -2.80 -6.37
CA PRO A 403 -14.33 -3.30 -4.98
C PRO A 403 -15.44 -2.70 -4.09
N LEU A 404 -15.81 -1.44 -4.32
CA LEU A 404 -16.90 -0.79 -3.59
C LEU A 404 -18.21 -1.56 -3.74
N TRP A 405 -18.59 -1.93 -4.97
CA TRP A 405 -19.84 -2.64 -5.23
C TRP A 405 -19.82 -4.05 -4.67
N LEU A 406 -18.67 -4.72 -4.66
CA LEU A 406 -18.51 -6.02 -4.00
C LEU A 406 -18.83 -5.94 -2.50
N GLY A 407 -18.46 -4.84 -1.84
CA GLY A 407 -18.83 -4.58 -0.44
C GLY A 407 -20.35 -4.46 -0.23
N PHE A 408 -21.06 -3.96 -1.24
CA PHE A 408 -22.52 -3.80 -1.24
C PHE A 408 -23.28 -4.97 -1.90
N ALA A 409 -22.61 -6.05 -2.29
CA ALA A 409 -23.25 -7.15 -3.03
C ALA A 409 -24.46 -7.78 -2.31
N GLN A 410 -24.52 -7.66 -0.98
CA GLN A 410 -25.61 -8.15 -0.13
C GLN A 410 -26.44 -7.02 0.51
N ALA A 411 -26.17 -5.77 0.14
CA ALA A 411 -26.89 -4.62 0.69
C ALA A 411 -28.22 -4.41 -0.05
N THR A 412 -29.20 -3.87 0.68
CA THR A 412 -30.46 -3.45 0.05
C THR A 412 -30.24 -2.17 -0.76
N ALA A 413 -31.13 -1.93 -1.74
CA ALA A 413 -31.09 -0.71 -2.53
C ALA A 413 -31.16 0.56 -1.66
N ASP A 414 -31.88 0.52 -0.54
CA ASP A 414 -32.02 1.67 0.35
C ASP A 414 -30.73 1.99 1.10
N VAL A 415 -29.97 0.97 1.53
CA VAL A 415 -28.64 1.20 2.14
C VAL A 415 -27.70 1.87 1.14
N VAL A 416 -27.69 1.40 -0.11
CA VAL A 416 -26.87 2.00 -1.16
C VAL A 416 -27.34 3.42 -1.48
N ARG A 417 -28.65 3.67 -1.58
CA ARG A 417 -29.19 5.01 -1.82
C ARG A 417 -28.83 5.98 -0.70
N SER A 418 -28.93 5.56 0.57
CA SER A 418 -28.55 6.39 1.72
C SER A 418 -27.07 6.74 1.66
N MET A 419 -26.20 5.77 1.39
CA MET A 419 -24.76 5.99 1.24
C MET A 419 -24.41 6.89 0.05
N VAL A 420 -25.11 6.73 -1.09
CA VAL A 420 -24.95 7.61 -2.25
C VAL A 420 -25.44 9.02 -1.93
N ALA A 421 -26.57 9.17 -1.24
CA ALA A 421 -27.08 10.47 -0.80
C ALA A 421 -26.08 11.14 0.15
N GLU A 422 -25.59 10.42 1.15
CA GLU A 422 -24.57 10.91 2.09
C GLU A 422 -23.32 11.41 1.36
N LYS A 423 -22.79 10.64 0.40
CA LYS A 423 -21.65 11.06 -0.41
C LYS A 423 -21.95 12.24 -1.35
N LEU A 424 -23.10 12.19 -2.00
CA LEU A 424 -23.47 13.17 -3.01
C LEU A 424 -23.88 14.51 -2.40
N PHE A 425 -24.36 14.51 -1.17
CA PHE A 425 -24.97 15.68 -0.54
C PHE A 425 -24.32 16.06 0.80
N CYS A 426 -23.36 15.28 1.30
CA CYS A 426 -22.87 15.37 2.68
C CYS A 426 -24.02 15.28 3.70
N SER A 427 -25.10 14.59 3.32
CA SER A 427 -26.36 14.51 4.04
C SER A 427 -27.18 13.32 3.52
N ASN A 428 -27.94 12.67 4.40
CA ASN A 428 -28.85 11.60 4.00
C ASN A 428 -30.13 12.12 3.32
N VAL A 429 -30.32 13.44 3.24
CA VAL A 429 -31.53 14.06 2.71
C VAL A 429 -31.17 15.10 1.64
N TYR A 430 -31.80 14.97 0.48
CA TYR A 430 -31.69 15.97 -0.58
C TYR A 430 -32.45 17.25 -0.22
N GLY A 431 -31.76 18.40 -0.19
CA GLY A 431 -32.34 19.72 -0.01
C GLY A 431 -32.52 20.41 -1.36
N PRO A 432 -33.75 20.52 -1.91
CA PRO A 432 -33.97 21.17 -3.21
C PRO A 432 -33.68 22.68 -3.21
N LYS A 433 -33.55 23.29 -2.03
CA LYS A 433 -33.16 24.70 -1.84
C LYS A 433 -31.65 24.88 -1.67
N ASP A 434 -30.92 23.79 -1.46
CA ASP A 434 -29.47 23.82 -1.37
C ASP A 434 -28.89 23.74 -2.79
N SER A 435 -28.28 24.83 -3.23
CA SER A 435 -27.69 24.92 -4.57
C SER A 435 -26.57 23.89 -4.79
N GLN A 436 -25.86 23.47 -3.74
CA GLN A 436 -24.83 22.42 -3.83
C GLN A 436 -25.46 21.06 -4.07
N HIS A 437 -26.56 20.74 -3.39
CA HIS A 437 -27.28 19.48 -3.61
C HIS A 437 -27.87 19.43 -5.03
N VAL A 438 -28.50 20.52 -5.47
CA VAL A 438 -29.06 20.63 -6.83
C VAL A 438 -27.95 20.44 -7.87
N LEU A 439 -26.82 21.13 -7.70
CA LEU A 439 -25.70 21.05 -8.62
C LEU A 439 -25.08 19.65 -8.66
N ALA A 440 -24.91 19.01 -7.49
CA ALA A 440 -24.42 17.64 -7.39
C ALA A 440 -25.36 16.66 -8.11
N ALA A 441 -26.67 16.76 -7.88
CA ALA A 441 -27.66 15.92 -8.56
C ALA A 441 -27.67 16.14 -10.09
N LEU A 442 -27.60 17.39 -10.55
CA LEU A 442 -27.56 17.73 -11.97
C LEU A 442 -26.28 17.26 -12.65
N ARG A 443 -25.13 17.39 -11.97
CA ARG A 443 -23.83 16.91 -12.46
C ARG A 443 -23.89 15.41 -12.78
N TYR A 444 -24.48 14.59 -11.90
CA TYR A 444 -24.58 13.15 -12.13
C TYR A 444 -25.70 12.76 -13.10
N ARG A 445 -26.85 13.45 -13.08
CA ARG A 445 -28.01 13.08 -13.90
C ARG A 445 -27.90 13.56 -15.34
N VAL A 446 -27.33 14.75 -15.54
CA VAL A 446 -27.28 15.44 -16.85
C VAL A 446 -25.85 15.51 -17.38
N GLY A 447 -24.84 15.13 -16.57
CA GLY A 447 -23.44 15.15 -17.00
C GLY A 447 -22.86 16.55 -17.12
N ILE A 448 -23.41 17.53 -16.40
CA ILE A 448 -22.99 18.93 -16.51
C ILE A 448 -21.52 19.06 -16.06
N GLN A 449 -20.65 19.45 -16.98
CA GLN A 449 -19.30 19.90 -16.67
C GLN A 449 -19.33 21.42 -16.48
N LEU A 450 -18.93 21.89 -15.30
CA LEU A 450 -18.77 23.32 -15.07
C LEU A 450 -17.62 23.87 -15.93
N CYS A 451 -17.87 24.96 -16.67
CA CYS A 451 -16.86 25.64 -17.50
C CYS A 451 -15.68 26.17 -16.66
N ALA A 452 -14.46 26.10 -17.19
CA ALA A 452 -13.20 26.29 -16.45
C ALA A 452 -13.18 27.55 -15.55
N ASP A 453 -13.65 28.69 -16.03
CA ASP A 453 -13.39 29.99 -15.44
C ASP A 453 -14.21 30.31 -14.17
N GLU A 454 -15.47 29.85 -14.08
CA GLU A 454 -16.31 29.98 -12.86
C GLU A 454 -16.20 28.75 -11.94
N SER A 455 -15.59 27.67 -12.46
CA SER A 455 -15.67 26.36 -11.85
C SER A 455 -14.56 26.02 -10.88
N LEU A 456 -13.42 26.71 -10.85
CA LEU A 456 -12.28 26.15 -10.13
C LEU A 456 -12.50 26.14 -8.61
N ALA A 457 -13.05 27.24 -8.08
CA ALA A 457 -13.46 27.31 -6.67
C ALA A 457 -14.66 26.39 -6.39
N MET A 458 -15.68 26.35 -7.23
CA MET A 458 -16.85 25.48 -7.03
C MET A 458 -16.52 23.99 -7.22
N LYS A 459 -15.60 23.64 -8.14
CA LYS A 459 -15.07 22.28 -8.34
C LYS A 459 -14.18 21.90 -7.18
N ARG A 460 -13.32 22.80 -6.69
CA ARG A 460 -12.51 22.53 -5.49
C ARG A 460 -13.43 22.29 -4.30
N THR A 461 -14.39 23.17 -4.03
CA THR A 461 -15.39 22.98 -2.96
C THR A 461 -16.22 21.72 -3.15
N ALA A 462 -16.70 21.42 -4.36
CA ALA A 462 -17.49 20.21 -4.63
C ALA A 462 -16.65 18.93 -4.55
N ILE A 463 -15.41 18.94 -5.03
CA ILE A 463 -14.51 17.78 -4.91
C ILE A 463 -14.12 17.60 -3.44
N GLU A 464 -13.82 18.67 -2.72
CA GLU A 464 -13.51 18.63 -1.28
C GLU A 464 -14.71 18.25 -0.43
N SER A 465 -15.95 18.55 -0.85
CA SER A 465 -17.16 18.12 -0.15
C SER A 465 -17.50 16.66 -0.47
N HIS A 466 -17.42 16.23 -1.73
CA HIS A 466 -17.80 14.88 -2.18
C HIS A 466 -16.70 13.81 -2.02
N SER A 467 -15.44 14.22 -1.84
CA SER A 467 -14.29 13.30 -1.63
C SER A 467 -13.92 13.12 -0.15
N ARG A 468 -14.69 13.73 0.76
CA ARG A 468 -14.55 13.52 2.21
C ARG A 468 -15.11 12.18 2.66
#